data_AF-A0A2V9ZVP3-F1
#
_entry.id   AF-A0A2V9ZVP3-F1
#
_cell.length_a   1.000
_cell.length_b   1.000
_cell.length_c   1.000
_cell.angle_alpha   90.00
_cell.angle_beta   90.00
_cell.angle_gamma   90.00
#
_symmetry.space_group_name_H-M   'P 1'
#
loop_
_entity.id
_entity.type
_entity.pdbx_description
1 polymer ?
#
loop_
_entity_poly.entity_id
_entity_poly.type
_entity_poly.pdbx_seq_one_letter_code
_entity_poly.pdbx_strand_id
1 'polypeptide(L)'
;MLQNQNLSLSQWGISTMQTVIPCRTAELTSASCNSIQREQSGIARFRADVTLKAVVMLALLLATVSVGWQSIAAQTFQHPGVLVSKAQLDFIKFQVANKVEPTYSAYQKAVASSFGSLTYVIQGPPSDGDIDCGPSSNPNHGCSAEDSDGAAAVTQALLWYISGNKTYAQNAINILNAYGKNLKTYTNSNAPLQAAWGSEKWPLAAEIIRYSNAGWSSSDIQTFQNMLRNVIQPMIENGSSSNGNWELSMIDGMMGIGVFNDDQTLFNKGVTFWQQRVPAYFYYHTDGSAPLPAPRGNPSWYGQTTFNSSVDGIAQETCRDFGHTEYSIAAATHAAETAHIQGQTLFESQAPRLIAALEFHTRYLLGATVPSYVCGGSVTLVRYPTFEVGYNEYHNRLQNSPPNTLSWIQQNVRAQSVPVDWHMMVFETLTHGANASGCVTTSADSTWHTAAISSEAGTFTAQFDVTPSVSPLNAVVGLSQGTQSAYTGFATMVRFNPTGDIDARNGGTYAADSTIPYSAGVNYHFRLAINVPAHTYSVFVTPSGRGELTVGTNFAFRTEQNAVTSLSSWGADTNSSITGSMQICHFNAE
;
A
#
# COMPACT_ATOMS: atom_id res chain seq x y z
N MET A 1 -6.94 -46.89 9.52
CA MET A 1 -7.39 -47.64 10.72
C MET A 1 -7.75 -46.63 11.79
N LEU A 2 -9.02 -46.27 11.91
CA LEU A 2 -9.56 -45.55 13.07
C LEU A 2 -10.78 -46.35 13.52
N GLN A 3 -10.64 -46.99 14.68
CA GLN A 3 -11.66 -47.82 15.30
C GLN A 3 -12.65 -46.96 16.07
N ASN A 4 -13.92 -47.31 15.89
CA ASN A 4 -15.08 -46.90 16.67
C ASN A 4 -14.87 -47.07 18.18
N GLN A 5 -15.28 -46.08 18.96
CA GLN A 5 -15.89 -46.33 20.27
C GLN A 5 -17.27 -45.66 20.34
N ASN A 6 -18.27 -46.52 20.45
CA ASN A 6 -19.64 -46.19 20.83
C ASN A 6 -19.68 -45.77 22.30
N LEU A 7 -20.40 -44.70 22.62
CA LEU A 7 -20.96 -44.50 23.96
C LEU A 7 -22.45 -44.14 23.82
N SER A 8 -23.28 -45.04 24.35
CA SER A 8 -24.74 -44.98 24.41
C SER A 8 -25.22 -44.06 25.53
N LEU A 9 -26.20 -43.21 25.22
CA LEU A 9 -26.99 -42.45 26.19
C LEU A 9 -28.02 -43.37 26.88
N SER A 10 -27.59 -44.10 27.90
CA SER A 10 -28.47 -44.81 28.83
C SER A 10 -27.98 -44.66 30.26
N GLN A 11 -27.89 -43.41 30.73
CA GLN A 11 -27.55 -43.11 32.12
C GLN A 11 -28.26 -41.87 32.68
N TRP A 12 -29.55 -41.68 32.37
CA TRP A 12 -30.40 -40.79 33.16
C TRP A 12 -31.77 -41.44 33.32
N GLY A 13 -31.92 -42.19 34.42
CA GLY A 13 -33.18 -42.78 34.82
C GLY A 13 -34.21 -41.69 35.13
N ILE A 14 -35.21 -41.57 34.26
CA ILE A 14 -36.52 -41.04 34.59
C ILE A 14 -37.54 -42.00 33.97
N SER A 15 -37.88 -43.05 34.71
CA SER A 15 -39.18 -43.68 34.54
C SER A 15 -40.17 -42.88 35.38
N THR A 16 -41.30 -42.50 34.79
CA THR A 16 -42.61 -42.61 35.46
C THR A 16 -43.71 -42.30 34.45
N MET A 17 -44.54 -43.32 34.24
CA MET A 17 -45.91 -43.21 33.79
C MET A 17 -46.63 -42.08 34.52
N GLN A 18 -47.42 -41.28 33.81
CA GLN A 18 -48.66 -40.77 34.38
C GLN A 18 -49.80 -40.97 33.37
N THR A 19 -50.48 -42.10 33.60
CA THR A 19 -51.91 -42.29 33.44
C THR A 19 -52.66 -40.97 33.64
N VAL A 20 -53.35 -40.51 32.61
CA VAL A 20 -54.41 -39.50 32.75
C VAL A 20 -55.51 -40.16 33.58
N ILE A 21 -55.63 -39.80 34.86
CA ILE A 21 -56.75 -40.24 35.71
C ILE A 21 -57.98 -39.44 35.28
N PRO A 22 -59.02 -40.05 34.69
CA PRO A 22 -60.27 -39.34 34.46
C PRO A 22 -60.97 -39.16 35.81
N CYS A 23 -61.42 -37.93 36.09
CA CYS A 23 -62.32 -37.67 37.21
C CYS A 23 -63.65 -38.41 37.00
N ARG A 24 -63.74 -39.64 37.52
CA ARG A 24 -64.99 -40.32 37.81
C ARG A 24 -64.83 -41.07 39.12
N THR A 25 -65.24 -40.42 40.22
CA THR A 25 -66.29 -40.87 41.15
C THR A 25 -66.29 -39.97 42.40
N ALA A 26 -67.50 -39.61 42.84
CA ALA A 26 -67.90 -39.14 44.17
C ALA A 26 -67.21 -37.89 44.80
N GLU A 27 -68.04 -36.85 45.01
CA GLU A 27 -67.93 -35.81 46.05
C GLU A 27 -66.77 -34.81 46.02
N LEU A 28 -66.47 -34.21 44.86
CA LEU A 28 -65.73 -32.95 44.81
C LEU A 28 -66.51 -31.88 44.04
N THR A 29 -66.77 -30.74 44.67
CA THR A 29 -67.46 -29.60 44.04
C THR A 29 -66.67 -29.05 42.86
N SER A 30 -67.36 -28.54 41.83
CA SER A 30 -66.77 -28.08 40.55
C SER A 30 -65.64 -27.07 40.69
N ALA A 31 -65.57 -26.34 41.81
CA ALA A 31 -64.49 -25.40 42.11
C ALA A 31 -63.12 -26.08 42.35
N SER A 32 -63.10 -27.26 42.97
CA SER A 32 -61.88 -28.00 43.33
C SER A 32 -61.20 -28.64 42.11
N CYS A 33 -61.99 -29.10 41.15
CA CYS A 33 -61.49 -29.73 39.92
C CYS A 33 -60.83 -28.71 38.97
N ASN A 34 -61.35 -27.48 38.94
CA ASN A 34 -60.80 -26.38 38.15
C ASN A 34 -59.46 -25.86 38.72
N SER A 35 -59.21 -25.98 40.04
CA SER A 35 -57.93 -25.57 40.64
C SER A 35 -56.81 -26.55 40.29
N ILE A 36 -57.10 -27.86 40.32
CA ILE A 36 -56.12 -28.92 40.01
C ILE A 36 -55.74 -28.89 38.51
N GLN A 37 -56.70 -28.67 37.60
CA GLN A 37 -56.38 -28.48 36.18
C GLN A 37 -55.61 -27.18 35.92
N ARG A 38 -55.87 -26.09 36.68
CA ARG A 38 -55.08 -24.85 36.59
C ARG A 38 -53.65 -25.04 37.07
N GLU A 39 -53.40 -25.74 38.17
CA GLU A 39 -52.04 -26.03 38.65
C GLU A 39 -51.25 -26.93 37.69
N GLN A 40 -51.86 -27.96 37.11
CA GLN A 40 -51.19 -28.81 36.12
C GLN A 40 -50.88 -28.06 34.81
N SER A 41 -51.78 -27.17 34.36
CA SER A 41 -51.51 -26.29 33.20
C SER A 41 -50.46 -25.21 33.49
N GLY A 42 -50.37 -24.74 34.74
CA GLY A 42 -49.35 -23.80 35.22
C GLY A 42 -47.96 -24.43 35.28
N ILE A 43 -47.85 -25.68 35.76
CA ILE A 43 -46.59 -26.43 35.79
C ILE A 43 -46.13 -26.80 34.37
N ALA A 44 -47.06 -27.14 33.47
CA ALA A 44 -46.74 -27.36 32.05
C ALA A 44 -46.26 -26.08 31.34
N ARG A 45 -46.89 -24.92 31.62
CA ARG A 45 -46.45 -23.62 31.09
C ARG A 45 -45.11 -23.16 31.67
N PHE A 46 -44.87 -23.37 32.97
CA PHE A 46 -43.58 -23.03 33.59
C PHE A 46 -42.44 -23.91 33.06
N ARG A 47 -42.70 -25.20 32.80
CA ARG A 47 -41.72 -26.10 32.17
C ARG A 47 -41.46 -25.74 30.70
N ALA A 48 -42.49 -25.35 29.94
CA ALA A 48 -42.34 -24.89 28.56
C ALA A 48 -41.59 -23.54 28.45
N ASP A 49 -41.81 -22.62 29.38
CA ASP A 49 -41.08 -21.34 29.44
C ASP A 49 -39.60 -21.53 29.84
N VAL A 50 -39.31 -22.46 30.75
CA VAL A 50 -37.94 -22.80 31.14
C VAL A 50 -37.22 -23.59 30.04
N THR A 51 -37.90 -24.48 29.30
CA THR A 51 -37.30 -25.16 28.14
C THR A 51 -37.14 -24.22 26.94
N LEU A 52 -38.07 -23.30 26.69
CA LEU A 52 -37.92 -22.31 25.61
C LEU A 52 -36.85 -21.27 25.94
N LYS A 53 -36.76 -20.78 27.19
CA LYS A 53 -35.68 -19.87 27.60
C LYS A 53 -34.33 -20.56 27.71
N ALA A 54 -34.26 -21.84 28.08
CA ALA A 54 -33.03 -22.61 28.04
C ALA A 54 -32.61 -22.96 26.61
N VAL A 55 -33.54 -23.27 25.70
CA VAL A 55 -33.25 -23.51 24.27
C VAL A 55 -32.93 -22.20 23.55
N VAL A 56 -33.56 -21.07 23.89
CA VAL A 56 -33.23 -19.74 23.34
C VAL A 56 -31.94 -19.20 23.95
N MET A 57 -31.63 -19.44 25.24
CA MET A 57 -30.31 -19.10 25.79
C MET A 57 -29.22 -20.04 25.28
N LEU A 58 -29.48 -21.33 25.05
CA LEU A 58 -28.51 -22.23 24.44
C LEU A 58 -28.34 -21.95 22.93
N ALA A 59 -29.40 -21.55 22.22
CA ALA A 59 -29.35 -21.11 20.84
C ALA A 59 -28.73 -19.70 20.70
N LEU A 60 -28.88 -18.82 21.68
CA LEU A 60 -28.17 -17.54 21.75
C LEU A 60 -26.71 -17.74 22.14
N LEU A 61 -26.38 -18.65 23.08
CA LEU A 61 -25.00 -19.03 23.40
C LEU A 61 -24.33 -19.79 22.24
N LEU A 62 -25.08 -20.57 21.46
CA LEU A 62 -24.58 -21.23 20.24
C LEU A 62 -24.53 -20.27 19.04
N ALA A 63 -25.39 -19.24 18.98
CA ALA A 63 -25.35 -18.19 17.96
C ALA A 63 -24.34 -17.07 18.29
N THR A 64 -23.89 -16.94 19.54
CA THR A 64 -22.80 -16.04 19.93
C THR A 64 -21.43 -16.73 20.02
N VAL A 65 -21.36 -18.05 19.78
CA VAL A 65 -20.08 -18.79 19.60
C VAL A 65 -19.85 -19.18 18.13
N SER A 66 -20.77 -18.83 17.23
CA SER A 66 -20.49 -18.63 15.81
C SER A 66 -20.08 -17.19 15.51
N VAL A 67 -19.28 -16.56 16.39
CA VAL A 67 -18.31 -15.58 15.89
C VAL A 67 -17.45 -16.40 14.94
N GLY A 68 -17.62 -16.16 13.66
CA GLY A 68 -16.96 -16.91 12.62
C GLY A 68 -15.51 -17.07 13.00
N TRP A 69 -15.08 -18.31 13.15
CA TRP A 69 -13.76 -18.66 12.69
C TRP A 69 -13.82 -18.42 11.19
N GLN A 70 -13.73 -17.14 10.78
CA GLN A 70 -13.07 -16.85 9.54
C GLN A 70 -11.73 -17.52 9.75
N SER A 71 -11.55 -18.70 9.15
CA SER A 71 -10.24 -19.10 8.72
C SER A 71 -9.69 -17.86 8.04
N ILE A 72 -8.79 -17.16 8.72
CA ILE A 72 -7.93 -16.16 8.10
C ILE A 72 -7.23 -17.01 7.05
N ALA A 73 -7.77 -17.04 5.84
CA ALA A 73 -6.99 -17.47 4.71
C ALA A 73 -5.75 -16.59 4.80
N ALA A 74 -4.58 -17.22 4.93
CA ALA A 74 -3.33 -16.48 4.85
C ALA A 74 -3.47 -15.55 3.64
N GLN A 75 -3.36 -14.25 3.87
CA GLN A 75 -3.45 -13.31 2.77
C GLN A 75 -2.37 -13.74 1.78
N THR A 76 -2.77 -14.08 0.56
CA THR A 76 -1.78 -14.37 -0.46
C THR A 76 -1.06 -13.06 -0.73
N PHE A 77 0.25 -13.01 -0.47
CA PHE A 77 1.03 -11.81 -0.70
C PHE A 77 0.94 -11.40 -2.16
N GLN A 78 0.82 -10.09 -2.40
CA GLN A 78 0.94 -9.51 -3.73
C GLN A 78 2.42 -9.44 -4.10
N HIS A 79 2.74 -9.93 -5.30
CA HIS A 79 4.10 -10.05 -5.80
C HIS A 79 4.26 -9.50 -7.22
N PRO A 80 5.36 -8.76 -7.52
CA PRO A 80 6.25 -8.16 -6.54
C PRO A 80 5.47 -7.18 -5.63
N GLY A 81 5.85 -7.09 -4.35
CA GLY A 81 5.14 -6.25 -3.39
C GLY A 81 5.92 -5.85 -2.14
N VAL A 82 7.25 -5.82 -2.22
CA VAL A 82 8.11 -5.14 -1.25
C VAL A 82 8.46 -3.78 -1.82
N LEU A 83 8.03 -2.70 -1.16
CA LEU A 83 8.18 -1.28 -1.53
C LEU A 83 7.65 -0.85 -2.91
N VAL A 84 7.66 -1.71 -3.92
CA VAL A 84 7.09 -1.45 -5.25
C VAL A 84 6.27 -2.65 -5.71
N SER A 85 5.07 -2.36 -6.22
CA SER A 85 4.18 -3.33 -6.84
C SER A 85 4.50 -3.53 -8.32
N LYS A 86 3.94 -4.59 -8.92
CA LYS A 86 3.98 -4.77 -10.38
C LYS A 86 3.43 -3.55 -11.13
N ALA A 87 2.30 -3.02 -10.67
CA ALA A 87 1.64 -1.88 -11.32
C ALA A 87 2.53 -0.62 -11.28
N GLN A 88 3.18 -0.34 -10.14
CA GLN A 88 4.15 0.75 -10.04
C GLN A 88 5.35 0.53 -10.97
N LEU A 89 5.90 -0.69 -11.05
CA LEU A 89 7.01 -1.01 -11.95
C LEU A 89 6.63 -0.83 -13.44
N ASP A 90 5.44 -1.28 -13.83
CA ASP A 90 4.91 -1.08 -15.20
C ASP A 90 4.70 0.41 -15.52
N PHE A 91 4.20 1.17 -14.55
CA PHE A 91 4.05 2.62 -14.67
C PHE A 91 5.39 3.32 -14.85
N ILE A 92 6.40 3.02 -14.03
CA ILE A 92 7.75 3.59 -14.16
C ILE A 92 8.34 3.26 -15.52
N LYS A 93 8.19 2.01 -15.97
CA LYS A 93 8.63 1.58 -17.31
C LYS A 93 7.98 2.40 -18.42
N PHE A 94 6.67 2.65 -18.31
CA PHE A 94 5.94 3.52 -19.24
C PHE A 94 6.46 4.96 -19.21
N GLN A 95 6.64 5.54 -18.02
CA GLN A 95 7.16 6.90 -17.85
C GLN A 95 8.54 7.05 -18.51
N VAL A 96 9.44 6.08 -18.31
CA VAL A 96 10.78 6.09 -18.91
C VAL A 96 10.74 5.94 -20.43
N ALA A 97 9.92 5.02 -20.95
CA ALA A 97 9.78 4.82 -22.40
C ALA A 97 9.28 6.10 -23.11
N ASN A 98 8.43 6.88 -22.43
CA ASN A 98 7.87 8.14 -22.93
C ASN A 98 8.63 9.39 -22.47
N LYS A 99 9.75 9.22 -21.75
CA LYS A 99 10.59 10.31 -21.24
C LYS A 99 9.84 11.31 -20.35
N VAL A 100 8.90 10.83 -19.54
CA VAL A 100 8.11 11.67 -18.63
C VAL A 100 8.94 12.02 -17.39
N GLU A 101 8.99 13.31 -17.07
CA GLU A 101 9.67 13.81 -15.88
C GLU A 101 8.77 13.78 -14.64
N PRO A 102 9.34 13.57 -13.43
CA PRO A 102 10.78 13.50 -13.10
C PRO A 102 11.40 12.10 -13.29
N THR A 103 10.58 11.10 -13.65
CA THR A 103 10.97 9.68 -13.67
C THR A 103 12.08 9.40 -14.70
N TYR A 104 12.04 10.05 -15.86
CA TYR A 104 13.04 9.86 -16.90
C TYR A 104 14.43 10.35 -16.48
N SER A 105 14.54 11.55 -15.93
CA SER A 105 15.82 12.04 -15.39
C SER A 105 16.35 11.14 -14.28
N ALA A 106 15.48 10.64 -13.39
CA ALA A 106 15.88 9.69 -12.35
C ALA A 106 16.41 8.37 -12.93
N TYR A 107 15.79 7.84 -13.99
CA TYR A 107 16.27 6.66 -14.71
C TYR A 107 17.65 6.89 -15.34
N GLN A 108 17.88 8.04 -15.97
CA GLN A 108 19.19 8.37 -16.54
C GLN A 108 20.29 8.41 -15.47
N LYS A 109 19.97 8.93 -14.28
CA LYS A 109 20.89 8.92 -13.13
C LYS A 109 21.18 7.51 -12.64
N ALA A 110 20.17 6.64 -12.60
CA ALA A 110 20.35 5.23 -12.26
C ALA A 110 21.30 4.53 -13.24
N VAL A 111 21.10 4.72 -14.54
CA VAL A 111 22.00 4.20 -15.60
C VAL A 111 23.44 4.73 -15.46
N ALA A 112 23.59 6.02 -15.12
CA ALA A 112 24.90 6.66 -15.01
C ALA A 112 25.64 6.36 -13.69
N SER A 113 24.95 5.79 -12.70
CA SER A 113 25.53 5.51 -11.39
C SER A 113 26.50 4.33 -11.41
N SER A 114 27.40 4.26 -10.42
CA SER A 114 28.23 3.08 -10.19
C SER A 114 27.39 1.82 -9.96
N PHE A 115 26.27 1.95 -9.24
CA PHE A 115 25.31 0.89 -8.95
C PHE A 115 24.63 0.35 -10.22
N GLY A 116 24.38 1.21 -11.21
CA GLY A 116 23.81 0.85 -12.51
C GLY A 116 24.84 0.48 -13.59
N SER A 117 26.12 0.31 -13.21
CA SER A 117 27.17 -0.08 -14.16
C SER A 117 26.91 -1.46 -14.75
N LEU A 118 26.97 -1.59 -16.08
CA LEU A 118 26.87 -2.90 -16.75
C LEU A 118 28.03 -3.84 -16.39
N THR A 119 29.15 -3.29 -15.93
CA THR A 119 30.33 -4.03 -15.46
C THR A 119 30.52 -3.89 -13.95
N TYR A 120 29.41 -3.84 -13.19
CA TYR A 120 29.47 -3.79 -11.73
C TYR A 120 30.27 -4.97 -11.18
N VAL A 121 31.11 -4.70 -10.18
CA VAL A 121 31.94 -5.70 -9.51
C VAL A 121 31.42 -5.87 -8.09
N ILE A 122 30.99 -7.09 -7.76
CA ILE A 122 30.52 -7.47 -6.43
C ILE A 122 31.67 -7.31 -5.43
N GLN A 123 31.40 -6.63 -4.32
CA GLN A 123 32.41 -6.28 -3.33
C GLN A 123 32.42 -7.23 -2.12
N GLY A 124 31.28 -7.86 -1.82
CA GLY A 124 31.12 -8.78 -0.70
C GLY A 124 30.28 -10.03 -1.00
N PRO A 125 29.81 -10.74 0.05
CA PRO A 125 30.28 -10.61 1.42
C PRO A 125 31.76 -11.01 1.54
N PRO A 126 32.45 -10.71 2.67
CA PRO A 126 33.80 -11.21 2.91
C PRO A 126 33.91 -12.74 2.73
N SER A 127 35.10 -13.23 2.38
CA SER A 127 35.30 -14.64 2.03
C SER A 127 35.09 -15.62 3.20
N ASP A 128 35.19 -15.14 4.44
CA ASP A 128 34.84 -15.88 5.64
C ASP A 128 33.31 -15.96 5.86
N GLY A 129 32.54 -15.07 5.25
CA GLY A 129 31.09 -14.95 5.35
C GLY A 129 30.60 -14.17 6.58
N ASP A 130 31.51 -13.49 7.29
CA ASP A 130 31.20 -12.69 8.48
C ASP A 130 31.25 -11.20 8.14
N ILE A 131 30.16 -10.49 8.38
CA ILE A 131 30.11 -9.03 8.31
C ILE A 131 30.30 -8.47 9.73
N ASP A 132 31.50 -7.98 10.04
CA ASP A 132 31.87 -7.41 11.34
C ASP A 132 31.85 -5.87 11.26
N CYS A 133 30.82 -5.30 11.91
CA CYS A 133 30.58 -3.86 11.96
C CYS A 133 30.64 -3.34 13.39
N GLY A 134 31.69 -2.58 13.72
CA GLY A 134 31.74 -1.83 14.96
C GLY A 134 31.08 -0.44 14.85
N PRO A 135 31.12 0.38 15.92
CA PRO A 135 30.52 1.71 15.93
C PRO A 135 31.05 2.58 14.79
N SER A 136 30.13 3.26 14.08
CA SER A 136 30.45 4.01 12.85
C SER A 136 31.19 3.19 11.78
N SER A 137 30.89 1.88 11.73
CA SER A 137 31.54 0.90 10.87
C SER A 137 33.04 0.82 11.12
N ASN A 138 33.46 0.79 12.39
CA ASN A 138 34.86 0.56 12.77
C ASN A 138 34.96 -0.59 13.81
N PRO A 139 35.41 -1.79 13.41
CA PRO A 139 35.94 -2.16 12.09
C PRO A 139 34.87 -2.11 10.98
N ASN A 140 35.34 -1.94 9.74
CA ASN A 140 34.54 -2.06 8.51
C ASN A 140 34.94 -3.34 7.78
N HIS A 141 34.47 -4.49 8.25
CA HIS A 141 34.70 -5.77 7.56
C HIS A 141 33.42 -6.19 6.85
N GLY A 142 33.28 -5.76 5.59
CA GLY A 142 32.13 -6.10 4.75
C GLY A 142 30.93 -5.15 4.84
N CYS A 143 30.87 -4.22 5.80
CA CYS A 143 29.72 -3.32 6.00
C CYS A 143 29.45 -2.43 4.78
N SER A 144 30.46 -1.66 4.34
CA SER A 144 30.30 -0.77 3.17
C SER A 144 30.18 -1.53 1.85
N ALA A 145 30.75 -2.74 1.79
CA ALA A 145 30.62 -3.63 0.64
C ALA A 145 29.16 -4.12 0.51
N GLU A 146 28.54 -4.52 1.63
CA GLU A 146 27.14 -4.90 1.69
C GLU A 146 26.20 -3.78 1.28
N ASP A 147 26.40 -2.57 1.82
CA ASP A 147 25.60 -1.42 1.42
C ASP A 147 25.68 -1.18 -0.10
N SER A 148 26.90 -1.11 -0.63
CA SER A 148 27.13 -0.89 -2.06
C SER A 148 26.50 -1.98 -2.94
N ASP A 149 26.67 -3.25 -2.55
CA ASP A 149 26.11 -4.39 -3.29
C ASP A 149 24.59 -4.44 -3.17
N GLY A 150 24.01 -4.10 -2.02
CA GLY A 150 22.56 -3.97 -1.83
C GLY A 150 21.97 -2.87 -2.72
N ALA A 151 22.58 -1.69 -2.75
CA ALA A 151 22.18 -0.58 -3.62
C ALA A 151 22.33 -0.94 -5.10
N ALA A 152 23.40 -1.66 -5.47
CA ALA A 152 23.57 -2.20 -6.81
C ALA A 152 22.50 -3.24 -7.15
N ALA A 153 22.16 -4.18 -6.26
CA ALA A 153 21.15 -5.19 -6.52
C ALA A 153 19.78 -4.55 -6.85
N VAL A 154 19.35 -3.56 -6.04
CA VAL A 154 18.11 -2.81 -6.29
C VAL A 154 18.18 -2.04 -7.60
N THR A 155 19.26 -1.28 -7.82
CA THR A 155 19.42 -0.44 -9.03
C THR A 155 19.42 -1.30 -10.29
N GLN A 156 20.17 -2.39 -10.30
CA GLN A 156 20.24 -3.34 -11.41
C GLN A 156 18.88 -4.02 -11.66
N ALA A 157 18.15 -4.39 -10.61
CA ALA A 157 16.82 -4.98 -10.74
C ALA A 157 15.80 -4.00 -11.35
N LEU A 158 15.80 -2.73 -10.90
CA LEU A 158 14.95 -1.68 -11.49
C LEU A 158 15.32 -1.42 -12.96
N LEU A 159 16.61 -1.27 -13.25
CA LEU A 159 17.09 -1.04 -14.63
C LEU A 159 16.76 -2.23 -15.54
N TRP A 160 16.83 -3.47 -15.04
CA TRP A 160 16.35 -4.65 -15.75
C TRP A 160 14.87 -4.53 -16.11
N TYR A 161 14.00 -4.28 -15.11
CA TYR A 161 12.56 -4.25 -15.33
C TYR A 161 12.16 -3.21 -16.37
N ILE A 162 12.74 -2.02 -16.25
CA ILE A 162 12.46 -0.86 -17.10
C ILE A 162 12.98 -1.08 -18.52
N SER A 163 14.26 -1.44 -18.67
CA SER A 163 14.93 -1.47 -19.99
C SER A 163 14.79 -2.81 -20.73
N GLY A 164 14.56 -3.91 -20.01
CA GLY A 164 14.65 -5.27 -20.55
C GLY A 164 16.08 -5.72 -20.90
N ASN A 165 17.12 -4.98 -20.50
CA ASN A 165 18.51 -5.36 -20.74
C ASN A 165 18.95 -6.48 -19.79
N LYS A 166 19.14 -7.69 -20.33
CA LYS A 166 19.47 -8.91 -19.56
C LYS A 166 20.76 -8.82 -18.75
N THR A 167 21.71 -7.95 -19.11
CA THR A 167 22.93 -7.76 -18.32
C THR A 167 22.60 -7.23 -16.92
N TYR A 168 21.63 -6.32 -16.82
CA TYR A 168 21.16 -5.81 -15.53
C TYR A 168 20.52 -6.90 -14.67
N ALA A 169 19.69 -7.77 -15.27
CA ALA A 169 19.15 -8.93 -14.57
C ALA A 169 20.26 -9.86 -14.06
N GLN A 170 21.24 -10.16 -14.91
CA GLN A 170 22.35 -11.05 -14.56
C GLN A 170 23.19 -10.48 -13.42
N ASN A 171 23.47 -9.17 -13.43
CA ASN A 171 24.20 -8.50 -12.36
C ASN A 171 23.45 -8.59 -11.03
N ALA A 172 22.14 -8.25 -11.02
CA ALA A 172 21.31 -8.38 -9.82
C ALA A 172 21.27 -9.82 -9.29
N ILE A 173 21.04 -10.80 -10.18
CA ILE A 173 21.05 -12.23 -9.83
C ILE A 173 22.41 -12.64 -9.25
N ASN A 174 23.52 -12.19 -9.83
CA ASN A 174 24.85 -12.53 -9.34
C ASN A 174 25.09 -11.98 -7.93
N ILE A 175 24.68 -10.74 -7.64
CA ILE A 175 24.77 -10.15 -6.31
C ILE A 175 23.92 -10.93 -5.31
N LEU A 176 22.63 -11.15 -5.61
CA LEU A 176 21.72 -11.91 -4.75
C LEU A 176 22.26 -13.32 -4.46
N ASN A 177 22.79 -13.99 -5.48
CA ASN A 177 23.40 -15.31 -5.34
C ASN A 177 24.69 -15.29 -4.50
N ALA A 178 25.53 -14.26 -4.63
CA ALA A 178 26.77 -14.13 -3.87
C ALA A 178 26.47 -14.03 -2.36
N TYR A 179 25.52 -13.19 -1.97
CA TYR A 179 25.10 -13.06 -0.57
C TYR A 179 24.32 -14.28 -0.09
N GLY A 180 23.38 -14.79 -0.89
CA GLY A 180 22.60 -15.98 -0.53
C GLY A 180 23.46 -17.21 -0.24
N LYS A 181 24.60 -17.36 -0.92
CA LYS A 181 25.50 -18.51 -0.75
C LYS A 181 26.57 -18.31 0.34
N ASN A 182 27.04 -17.09 0.52
CA ASN A 182 28.28 -16.84 1.26
C ASN A 182 28.11 -16.04 2.57
N LEU A 183 27.00 -15.32 2.75
CA LEU A 183 26.75 -14.62 4.01
C LEU A 183 26.35 -15.63 5.09
N LYS A 184 27.07 -15.63 6.21
CA LYS A 184 26.89 -16.60 7.31
C LYS A 184 26.46 -15.94 8.61
N THR A 185 26.93 -14.75 8.91
CA THR A 185 26.61 -14.03 10.15
C THR A 185 26.93 -12.55 10.05
N TYR A 186 26.39 -11.79 11.00
CA TYR A 186 26.84 -10.45 11.36
C TYR A 186 27.43 -10.51 12.77
N THR A 187 28.50 -9.77 13.02
CA THR A 187 29.15 -9.70 14.33
C THR A 187 29.37 -8.26 14.78
N ASN A 188 29.70 -8.12 16.08
CA ASN A 188 29.95 -6.85 16.77
C ASN A 188 28.67 -6.03 17.04
N SER A 189 28.83 -4.85 17.64
CA SER A 189 27.75 -4.05 18.22
C SER A 189 26.72 -3.56 17.20
N ASN A 190 27.11 -3.32 15.95
CA ASN A 190 26.19 -2.91 14.89
C ASN A 190 25.58 -4.09 14.12
N ALA A 191 25.91 -5.34 14.44
CA ALA A 191 25.38 -6.51 13.74
C ALA A 191 23.87 -6.46 13.45
N PRO A 192 22.99 -6.19 14.43
CA PRO A 192 21.55 -6.19 14.15
C PRO A 192 21.10 -4.97 13.36
N LEU A 193 21.81 -3.84 13.43
CA LEU A 193 21.52 -2.66 12.60
C LEU A 193 21.97 -2.86 11.16
N GLN A 194 23.17 -3.40 10.96
CA GLN A 194 23.69 -3.71 9.63
C GLN A 194 22.79 -4.73 8.91
N ALA A 195 22.37 -5.79 9.61
CA ALA A 195 21.41 -6.75 9.09
C ALA A 195 20.08 -6.08 8.72
N ALA A 196 19.60 -5.12 9.52
CA ALA A 196 18.40 -4.35 9.24
C ALA A 196 18.54 -3.50 7.96
N TRP A 197 19.61 -2.70 7.83
CA TRP A 197 19.89 -1.91 6.63
C TRP A 197 20.05 -2.75 5.36
N GLY A 198 20.69 -3.91 5.46
CA GLY A 198 20.73 -4.87 4.36
C GLY A 198 19.32 -5.33 3.95
N SER A 199 18.47 -5.68 4.93
CA SER A 199 17.11 -6.16 4.68
C SER A 199 16.11 -5.14 4.15
N GLU A 200 16.41 -3.84 4.17
CA GLU A 200 15.61 -2.84 3.45
C GLU A 200 15.79 -2.97 1.92
N LYS A 201 16.94 -3.50 1.47
CA LYS A 201 17.32 -3.61 0.04
C LYS A 201 17.17 -5.02 -0.51
N TRP A 202 17.58 -6.03 0.27
CA TRP A 202 17.67 -7.43 -0.17
C TRP A 202 16.34 -8.01 -0.71
N PRO A 203 15.22 -7.94 0.04
CA PRO A 203 13.95 -8.52 -0.40
C PRO A 203 13.36 -7.78 -1.60
N LEU A 204 13.51 -6.45 -1.66
CA LEU A 204 13.04 -5.64 -2.79
C LEU A 204 13.71 -6.06 -4.11
N ALA A 205 15.05 -6.12 -4.14
CA ALA A 205 15.77 -6.52 -5.34
C ALA A 205 15.38 -7.94 -5.77
N ALA A 206 15.25 -8.84 -4.79
CA ALA A 206 14.87 -10.24 -5.00
C ALA A 206 13.43 -10.39 -5.55
N GLU A 207 12.47 -9.61 -5.04
CA GLU A 207 11.09 -9.56 -5.53
C GLU A 207 11.03 -9.16 -7.00
N ILE A 208 11.68 -8.04 -7.37
CA ILE A 208 11.71 -7.55 -8.75
C ILE A 208 12.27 -8.62 -9.68
N ILE A 209 13.39 -9.26 -9.30
CA ILE A 209 14.02 -10.30 -10.13
C ILE A 209 13.17 -11.57 -10.23
N ARG A 210 12.65 -12.07 -9.11
CA ARG A 210 11.85 -13.31 -9.06
C ARG A 210 10.59 -13.21 -9.91
N TYR A 211 9.91 -12.06 -9.90
CA TYR A 211 8.60 -11.90 -10.52
C TYR A 211 8.61 -11.10 -11.85
N SER A 212 9.76 -10.98 -12.51
CA SER A 212 9.90 -10.28 -13.80
C SER A 212 10.43 -11.15 -14.95
N ASN A 213 10.40 -12.48 -14.81
CA ASN A 213 10.99 -13.43 -15.77
C ASN A 213 12.49 -13.16 -16.05
N ALA A 214 13.24 -12.70 -15.03
CA ALA A 214 14.67 -12.42 -15.13
C ALA A 214 15.54 -13.68 -15.34
N GLY A 215 14.98 -14.88 -15.16
CA GLY A 215 15.69 -16.16 -15.29
C GLY A 215 16.42 -16.61 -14.02
N TRP A 216 16.03 -16.09 -12.84
CA TRP A 216 16.59 -16.53 -11.57
C TRP A 216 16.14 -17.95 -11.23
N SER A 217 17.08 -18.84 -10.93
CA SER A 217 16.77 -20.26 -10.73
C SER A 217 16.03 -20.51 -9.42
N SER A 218 15.07 -21.45 -9.41
CA SER A 218 14.32 -21.80 -8.19
C SER A 218 15.22 -22.27 -7.04
N SER A 219 16.34 -22.95 -7.35
CA SER A 219 17.32 -23.38 -6.35
C SER A 219 18.09 -22.22 -5.73
N ASP A 220 18.45 -21.21 -6.53
CA ASP A 220 19.13 -20.02 -6.02
C ASP A 220 18.15 -19.14 -5.22
N ILE A 221 16.89 -19.02 -5.66
CA ILE A 221 15.82 -18.37 -4.89
C ILE A 221 15.71 -19.00 -3.51
N GLN A 222 15.60 -20.34 -3.43
CA GLN A 222 15.51 -21.04 -2.15
C GLN A 222 16.75 -20.81 -1.27
N THR A 223 17.94 -20.75 -1.89
CA THR A 223 19.19 -20.46 -1.17
C THR A 223 19.17 -19.06 -0.56
N PHE A 224 18.69 -18.07 -1.31
CA PHE A 224 18.55 -16.70 -0.82
C PHE A 224 17.47 -16.58 0.26
N GLN A 225 16.31 -17.22 0.10
CA GLN A 225 15.27 -17.30 1.14
C GLN A 225 15.82 -17.88 2.44
N ASN A 226 16.66 -18.92 2.35
CA ASN A 226 17.30 -19.51 3.52
C ASN A 226 18.29 -18.57 4.20
N MET A 227 19.03 -17.76 3.44
CA MET A 227 19.92 -16.75 4.01
C MET A 227 19.11 -15.69 4.77
N LEU A 228 18.05 -15.15 4.17
CA LEU A 228 17.16 -14.20 4.84
C LEU A 228 16.58 -14.79 6.14
N ARG A 229 16.10 -16.04 6.09
CA ARG A 229 15.47 -16.72 7.23
C ARG A 229 16.44 -17.09 8.35
N ASN A 230 17.64 -17.58 8.01
CA ASN A 230 18.54 -18.18 8.99
C ASN A 230 19.64 -17.24 9.47
N VAL A 231 19.96 -16.19 8.70
CA VAL A 231 21.05 -15.26 9.02
C VAL A 231 20.51 -13.89 9.42
N ILE A 232 19.64 -13.28 8.60
CA ILE A 232 19.17 -11.91 8.83
C ILE A 232 17.99 -11.86 9.79
N GLN A 233 16.94 -12.65 9.56
CA GLN A 233 15.71 -12.62 10.36
C GLN A 233 15.97 -12.73 11.88
N PRO A 234 16.82 -13.63 12.39
CA PRO A 234 17.09 -13.74 13.83
C PRO A 234 17.70 -12.48 14.46
N MET A 235 18.38 -11.65 13.65
CA MET A 235 19.00 -10.40 14.10
C MET A 235 17.99 -9.26 14.27
N ILE A 236 16.86 -9.31 13.56
CA ILE A 236 15.92 -8.19 13.47
C ILE A 236 14.55 -8.50 14.09
N GLU A 237 14.13 -9.76 14.13
CA GLU A 237 12.76 -10.13 14.44
C GLU A 237 12.32 -9.80 15.88
N ASN A 238 13.26 -9.56 16.80
CA ASN A 238 12.98 -9.25 18.20
C ASN A 238 13.02 -7.75 18.52
N GLY A 239 13.25 -6.90 17.52
CA GLY A 239 13.41 -5.46 17.70
C GLY A 239 14.72 -5.09 18.39
N SER A 240 14.82 -3.85 18.85
CA SER A 240 16.07 -3.31 19.43
C SER A 240 15.87 -2.72 20.81
N SER A 241 16.93 -2.82 21.63
CA SER A 241 17.07 -2.04 22.87
C SER A 241 17.74 -0.68 22.67
N SER A 242 18.28 -0.42 21.47
CA SER A 242 18.84 0.87 21.04
C SER A 242 17.73 1.91 20.81
N ASN A 243 18.10 3.13 20.45
CA ASN A 243 17.13 4.17 20.13
C ASN A 243 16.30 3.81 18.89
N GLY A 244 15.12 4.41 18.74
CA GLY A 244 14.07 3.86 17.89
C GLY A 244 14.37 3.79 16.38
N ASN A 245 15.40 4.48 15.87
CA ASN A 245 15.78 4.38 14.45
C ASN A 245 16.20 2.96 14.07
N TRP A 246 16.86 2.23 14.97
CA TRP A 246 17.29 0.85 14.72
C TRP A 246 16.09 -0.05 14.49
N GLU A 247 15.07 0.09 15.34
CA GLU A 247 13.89 -0.74 15.24
C GLU A 247 13.04 -0.41 14.02
N LEU A 248 12.98 0.84 13.57
CA LEU A 248 12.28 1.19 12.33
C LEU A 248 12.90 0.49 11.10
N SER A 249 14.23 0.46 11.01
CA SER A 249 14.91 -0.32 9.96
C SER A 249 14.65 -1.82 10.07
N MET A 250 14.64 -2.36 11.30
CA MET A 250 14.29 -3.77 11.52
C MET A 250 12.85 -4.08 11.09
N ILE A 251 11.92 -3.17 11.37
CA ILE A 251 10.50 -3.30 10.99
C ILE A 251 10.34 -3.38 9.47
N ASP A 252 11.00 -2.49 8.73
CA ASP A 252 10.99 -2.51 7.27
C ASP A 252 11.55 -3.84 6.73
N GLY A 253 12.73 -4.23 7.22
CA GLY A 253 13.33 -5.52 6.91
C GLY A 253 12.44 -6.74 7.21
N MET A 254 11.76 -6.74 8.37
CA MET A 254 10.82 -7.79 8.75
C MET A 254 9.65 -7.90 7.78
N MET A 255 9.06 -6.77 7.36
CA MET A 255 7.98 -6.77 6.39
C MET A 255 8.45 -7.23 5.01
N GLY A 256 9.61 -6.73 4.55
CA GLY A 256 10.20 -7.10 3.28
C GLY A 256 10.52 -8.60 3.19
N ILE A 257 11.18 -9.15 4.21
CA ILE A 257 11.46 -10.59 4.30
C ILE A 257 10.15 -11.38 4.40
N GLY A 258 9.19 -10.89 5.18
CA GLY A 258 7.87 -11.51 5.34
C GLY A 258 7.16 -11.72 4.01
N VAL A 259 7.11 -10.68 3.17
CA VAL A 259 6.55 -10.78 1.81
C VAL A 259 7.36 -11.77 0.97
N PHE A 260 8.67 -11.57 0.78
CA PHE A 260 9.48 -12.39 -0.14
C PHE A 260 9.53 -13.89 0.22
N ASN A 261 9.51 -14.21 1.52
CA ASN A 261 9.53 -15.59 2.02
C ASN A 261 8.13 -16.20 2.19
N ASP A 262 7.06 -15.50 1.79
CA ASP A 262 5.68 -15.91 2.04
C ASP A 262 5.40 -16.18 3.54
N ASP A 263 6.06 -15.42 4.43
CA ASP A 263 5.99 -15.54 5.89
C ASP A 263 5.05 -14.49 6.50
N GLN A 264 3.76 -14.84 6.53
CA GLN A 264 2.71 -14.00 7.11
C GLN A 264 2.96 -13.68 8.60
N THR A 265 3.62 -14.58 9.34
CA THR A 265 3.87 -14.38 10.78
C THR A 265 4.88 -13.27 10.98
N LEU A 266 5.99 -13.28 10.24
CA LEU A 266 6.99 -12.23 10.30
C LEU A 266 6.43 -10.87 9.84
N PHE A 267 5.67 -10.86 8.73
CA PHE A 267 5.03 -9.65 8.23
C PHE A 267 4.07 -9.04 9.27
N ASN A 268 3.17 -9.84 9.86
CA ASN A 268 2.23 -9.36 10.88
C ASN A 268 2.95 -8.85 12.13
N LYS A 269 4.07 -9.47 12.50
CA LYS A 269 4.93 -9.00 13.59
C LYS A 269 5.52 -7.62 13.25
N GLY A 270 6.00 -7.43 12.02
CA GLY A 270 6.45 -6.14 11.51
C GLY A 270 5.36 -5.07 11.57
N VAL A 271 4.14 -5.37 11.11
CA VAL A 271 2.97 -4.46 11.18
C VAL A 271 2.67 -4.06 12.61
N THR A 272 2.66 -5.02 13.54
CA THR A 272 2.45 -4.76 14.96
C THR A 272 3.54 -3.87 15.53
N PHE A 273 4.81 -4.12 15.19
CA PHE A 273 5.92 -3.32 15.67
C PHE A 273 5.89 -1.90 15.11
N TRP A 274 5.54 -1.74 13.84
CA TRP A 274 5.34 -0.43 13.19
C TRP A 274 4.29 0.40 13.92
N GLN A 275 3.11 -0.18 14.16
CA GLN A 275 1.99 0.49 14.85
C GLN A 275 2.35 0.95 16.27
N GLN A 276 3.28 0.26 16.92
CA GLN A 276 3.78 0.64 18.25
C GLN A 276 4.92 1.67 18.17
N ARG A 277 5.85 1.51 17.23
CA ARG A 277 7.07 2.31 17.15
C ARG A 277 6.84 3.70 16.57
N VAL A 278 6.05 3.82 15.51
CA VAL A 278 5.83 5.12 14.85
C VAL A 278 5.26 6.18 15.80
N PRO A 279 4.20 5.90 16.59
CA PRO A 279 3.70 6.86 17.57
C PRO A 279 4.68 7.18 18.71
N ALA A 280 5.53 6.23 19.09
CA ALA A 280 6.55 6.45 20.12
C ALA A 280 7.78 7.21 19.62
N TYR A 281 8.04 7.17 18.31
CA TYR A 281 9.24 7.75 17.69
C TYR A 281 9.02 9.18 17.20
N PHE A 282 7.89 9.46 16.56
CA PHE A 282 7.52 10.79 16.08
C PHE A 282 6.45 11.38 17.00
N TYR A 283 6.74 12.46 17.70
CA TYR A 283 5.78 13.08 18.60
C TYR A 283 4.66 13.80 17.84
N TYR A 284 3.45 13.73 18.38
CA TYR A 284 2.31 14.52 17.93
C TYR A 284 1.49 15.00 19.13
N HIS A 285 0.96 16.21 19.10
CA HIS A 285 0.36 16.86 20.28
C HIS A 285 -0.77 16.08 20.96
N THR A 286 -1.45 15.18 20.24
CA THR A 286 -2.47 14.31 20.83
C THR A 286 -1.91 13.33 21.86
N ASP A 287 -0.59 13.14 21.91
CA ASP A 287 0.12 12.33 22.92
C ASP A 287 0.14 13.01 24.29
N GLY A 288 -0.15 14.31 24.35
CA GLY A 288 -0.09 15.12 25.56
C GLY A 288 1.27 15.79 25.75
N SER A 289 1.63 16.09 27.01
CA SER A 289 2.84 16.85 27.35
C SER A 289 4.14 16.03 27.33
N ALA A 290 4.08 14.79 26.84
CA ALA A 290 5.21 13.90 26.71
C ALA A 290 4.97 12.93 25.53
N PRO A 291 6.03 12.42 24.89
CA PRO A 291 5.90 11.38 23.87
C PRO A 291 5.34 10.08 24.44
N LEU A 292 4.72 9.29 23.57
CA LEU A 292 4.29 7.94 23.93
C LEU A 292 5.51 7.07 24.29
N PRO A 293 5.38 6.19 25.30
CA PRO A 293 6.49 5.36 25.75
C PRO A 293 6.95 4.42 24.63
N ALA A 294 8.26 4.25 24.49
CA ALA A 294 8.82 3.28 23.57
C ALA A 294 8.40 1.86 23.99
N PRO A 295 7.87 1.02 23.08
CA PRO A 295 7.48 -0.35 23.40
C PRO A 295 8.68 -1.24 23.73
N ARG A 296 9.87 -0.89 23.20
CA ARG A 296 11.15 -1.58 23.36
C ARG A 296 12.29 -0.55 23.39
N GLY A 297 13.34 -0.84 24.16
CA GLY A 297 14.50 0.04 24.33
C GLY A 297 14.22 1.27 25.20
N ASN A 298 15.27 2.07 25.42
CA ASN A 298 15.18 3.31 26.20
C ASN A 298 15.32 4.51 25.26
N PRO A 299 14.24 5.28 25.02
CA PRO A 299 14.28 6.37 24.06
C PRO A 299 15.15 7.53 24.59
N SER A 300 16.01 8.07 23.73
CA SER A 300 16.69 9.35 23.94
C SER A 300 16.10 10.39 23.01
N TRP A 301 15.73 11.55 23.57
CA TRP A 301 15.29 12.73 22.83
C TRP A 301 16.36 13.84 22.78
N TYR A 302 17.59 13.50 23.17
CA TYR A 302 18.79 14.34 23.08
C TYR A 302 18.60 15.79 23.60
N GLY A 303 17.92 15.92 24.74
CA GLY A 303 17.71 17.20 25.42
C GLY A 303 16.43 17.94 25.03
N GLN A 304 15.60 17.41 24.13
CA GLN A 304 14.27 17.96 23.89
C GLN A 304 13.39 17.83 25.14
N THR A 305 12.78 18.94 25.57
CA THR A 305 11.95 19.00 26.77
C THR A 305 10.56 19.59 26.53
N THR A 306 10.37 20.27 25.39
CA THR A 306 9.06 20.84 25.02
C THR A 306 8.31 19.84 24.15
N PHE A 307 7.12 19.44 24.58
CA PHE A 307 6.22 18.56 23.84
C PHE A 307 4.82 19.16 23.86
N ASN A 308 4.45 19.80 22.74
CA ASN A 308 3.14 20.37 22.44
C ASN A 308 3.02 20.58 20.92
N SER A 309 1.91 21.14 20.45
CA SER A 309 1.66 21.35 19.02
C SER A 309 2.70 22.21 18.28
N SER A 310 3.55 22.98 18.97
CA SER A 310 4.64 23.74 18.34
C SER A 310 5.79 22.85 17.85
N VAL A 311 5.85 21.59 18.29
CA VAL A 311 6.86 20.60 17.89
C VAL A 311 6.24 19.34 17.27
N ASP A 312 5.01 19.43 16.75
CA ASP A 312 4.41 18.31 16.00
C ASP A 312 5.37 17.82 14.92
N GLY A 313 5.61 16.51 14.90
CA GLY A 313 6.53 15.88 13.97
C GLY A 313 7.97 15.74 14.46
N ILE A 314 8.34 16.31 15.61
CA ILE A 314 9.68 16.10 16.19
C ILE A 314 9.92 14.61 16.47
N ALA A 315 11.10 14.11 16.13
CA ALA A 315 11.49 12.72 16.29
C ALA A 315 12.48 12.53 17.44
N GLN A 316 12.62 11.29 17.94
CA GLN A 316 13.59 10.95 18.99
C GLN A 316 15.00 11.42 18.65
N GLU A 317 15.42 11.30 17.40
CA GLU A 317 16.78 11.63 16.95
C GLU A 317 16.95 13.08 16.45
N THR A 318 15.89 13.89 16.39
CA THR A 318 15.95 15.25 15.81
C THR A 318 17.05 16.10 16.45
N CYS A 319 17.20 15.99 17.78
CA CYS A 319 18.19 16.77 18.53
C CYS A 319 19.58 16.14 18.59
N ARG A 320 19.76 14.94 18.02
CA ARG A 320 21.09 14.37 17.74
C ARG A 320 21.59 14.86 16.40
N ASP A 321 20.91 14.45 15.33
CA ASP A 321 21.15 14.85 13.95
C ASP A 321 20.00 14.43 13.03
N PHE A 322 19.85 15.16 11.93
CA PHE A 322 18.81 14.87 10.96
C PHE A 322 19.09 13.59 10.15
N GLY A 323 20.34 13.10 10.10
CA GLY A 323 20.66 11.88 9.37
C GLY A 323 19.96 10.66 9.94
N HIS A 324 20.02 10.48 11.27
CA HIS A 324 19.30 9.40 11.96
C HIS A 324 17.78 9.57 11.90
N THR A 325 17.32 10.81 11.84
CA THR A 325 15.89 11.11 11.67
C THR A 325 15.42 10.76 10.26
N GLU A 326 16.21 11.09 9.24
CA GLU A 326 15.97 10.76 7.84
C GLU A 326 15.93 9.24 7.63
N TYR A 327 16.87 8.47 8.21
CA TYR A 327 16.80 7.00 8.21
C TYR A 327 15.48 6.48 8.76
N SER A 328 15.01 7.09 9.84
CA SER A 328 13.78 6.66 10.52
C SER A 328 12.53 6.98 9.73
N ILE A 329 12.48 8.15 9.07
CA ILE A 329 11.38 8.53 8.19
C ILE A 329 11.35 7.61 6.97
N ALA A 330 12.52 7.37 6.35
CA ALA A 330 12.64 6.44 5.22
C ALA A 330 12.10 5.06 5.59
N ALA A 331 12.68 4.39 6.60
CA ALA A 331 12.26 3.06 7.04
C ALA A 331 10.79 3.00 7.46
N ALA A 332 10.28 4.01 8.17
CA ALA A 332 8.85 4.06 8.53
C ALA A 332 7.94 4.14 7.30
N THR A 333 8.29 4.94 6.30
CA THR A 333 7.49 5.08 5.08
C THR A 333 7.66 3.91 4.11
N HIS A 334 8.85 3.28 4.05
CA HIS A 334 9.10 2.10 3.21
C HIS A 334 8.35 0.87 3.73
N ALA A 335 8.35 0.67 5.05
CA ALA A 335 7.55 -0.36 5.71
C ALA A 335 6.05 -0.14 5.45
N ALA A 336 5.58 1.11 5.58
CA ALA A 336 4.18 1.45 5.32
C ALA A 336 3.78 1.26 3.85
N GLU A 337 4.66 1.54 2.89
CA GLU A 337 4.42 1.29 1.46
C GLU A 337 4.33 -0.20 1.15
N THR A 338 5.26 -1.01 1.70
CA THR A 338 5.18 -2.46 1.62
C THR A 338 3.84 -2.96 2.17
N ALA A 339 3.44 -2.45 3.34
CA ALA A 339 2.16 -2.82 3.95
C ALA A 339 0.95 -2.37 3.12
N HIS A 340 1.00 -1.18 2.51
CA HIS A 340 -0.03 -0.65 1.61
C HIS A 340 -0.24 -1.54 0.38
N ILE A 341 0.84 -2.00 -0.25
CA ILE A 341 0.77 -2.96 -1.37
C ILE A 341 0.09 -4.27 -0.91
N GLN A 342 0.28 -4.67 0.34
CA GLN A 342 -0.42 -5.79 0.96
C GLN A 342 -1.80 -5.43 1.53
N GLY A 343 -2.38 -4.29 1.17
CA GLY A 343 -3.74 -3.88 1.57
C GLY A 343 -3.90 -3.42 3.02
N GLN A 344 -2.81 -3.12 3.72
CA GLN A 344 -2.84 -2.54 5.08
C GLN A 344 -2.87 -1.01 5.02
N THR A 345 -3.54 -0.38 5.99
CA THR A 345 -3.73 1.08 6.02
C THR A 345 -2.82 1.77 7.04
N LEU A 346 -1.52 1.46 7.01
CA LEU A 346 -0.56 2.00 7.99
C LEU A 346 -0.36 3.51 7.83
N PHE A 347 -0.20 3.98 6.60
CA PHE A 347 -0.07 5.40 6.29
C PHE A 347 -1.26 6.21 6.79
N GLU A 348 -2.48 5.80 6.45
CA GLU A 348 -3.72 6.46 6.83
C GLU A 348 -3.88 6.52 8.35
N SER A 349 -3.48 5.44 9.05
CA SER A 349 -3.58 5.36 10.51
C SER A 349 -2.69 6.37 11.26
N GLN A 350 -1.63 6.88 10.63
CA GLN A 350 -0.67 7.83 11.23
C GLN A 350 -0.49 9.10 10.40
N ALA A 351 -1.38 9.38 9.45
CA ALA A 351 -1.20 10.45 8.48
C ALA A 351 -0.90 11.82 9.11
N PRO A 352 -1.65 12.33 10.13
CA PRO A 352 -1.33 13.62 10.74
C PRO A 352 0.08 13.69 11.35
N ARG A 353 0.52 12.60 11.98
CA ARG A 353 1.82 12.50 12.66
C ARG A 353 2.98 12.45 11.66
N LEU A 354 2.86 11.61 10.64
CA LEU A 354 3.92 11.42 9.65
C LEU A 354 3.99 12.59 8.66
N ILE A 355 2.87 13.22 8.30
CA ILE A 355 2.86 14.50 7.56
C ILE A 355 3.56 15.58 8.39
N ALA A 356 3.26 15.68 9.70
CA ALA A 356 3.93 16.64 10.57
C ALA A 356 5.43 16.34 10.65
N ALA A 357 5.85 15.08 10.73
CA ALA A 357 7.27 14.72 10.74
C ALA A 357 7.98 15.14 9.44
N LEU A 358 7.37 14.89 8.28
CA LEU A 358 7.92 15.33 6.98
C LEU A 358 8.04 16.86 6.92
N GLU A 359 6.98 17.59 7.24
CA GLU A 359 6.96 19.06 7.18
C GLU A 359 7.88 19.71 8.22
N PHE A 360 7.95 19.16 9.43
CA PHE A 360 8.81 19.67 10.49
C PHE A 360 10.28 19.64 10.08
N HIS A 361 10.76 18.50 9.58
CA HIS A 361 12.16 18.34 9.22
C HIS A 361 12.51 19.09 7.94
N THR A 362 11.65 19.04 6.91
CA THR A 362 11.90 19.73 5.64
C THR A 362 11.90 21.25 5.81
N ARG A 363 11.09 21.81 6.70
CA ARG A 363 11.14 23.23 7.08
C ARG A 363 12.54 23.67 7.54
N TYR A 364 13.20 22.90 8.40
CA TYR A 364 14.54 23.26 8.90
C TYR A 364 15.66 22.93 7.91
N LEU A 365 15.51 21.86 7.14
CA LEU A 365 16.41 21.56 6.01
C LEU A 365 16.43 22.68 4.97
N LEU A 366 15.31 23.37 4.79
CA LEU A 366 15.16 24.55 3.93
C LEU A 366 15.64 25.86 4.58
N GLY A 367 16.19 25.82 5.80
CA GLY A 367 16.86 26.96 6.42
C GLY A 367 15.98 27.84 7.31
N ALA A 368 14.82 27.37 7.75
CA ALA A 368 14.04 28.08 8.75
C ALA A 368 14.82 28.26 10.07
N THR A 369 14.60 29.38 10.76
CA THR A 369 15.19 29.63 12.08
C THR A 369 14.68 28.62 13.11
N VAL A 370 15.60 27.99 13.84
CA VAL A 370 15.27 27.02 14.90
C VAL A 370 14.92 27.76 16.19
N PRO A 371 13.69 27.62 16.71
CA PRO A 371 13.32 28.23 17.99
C PRO A 371 14.04 27.57 19.17
N SER A 372 14.25 28.29 20.27
CA SER A 372 14.94 27.78 21.47
C SER A 372 14.27 26.55 22.11
N TYR A 373 12.98 26.35 21.88
CA TYR A 373 12.22 25.19 22.35
C TYR A 373 12.37 23.95 21.46
N VAL A 374 13.06 24.06 20.32
CA VAL A 374 13.46 22.93 19.47
C VAL A 374 14.95 22.70 19.67
N CYS A 375 15.32 21.60 20.34
CA CYS A 375 16.71 21.19 20.53
C CYS A 375 17.62 22.28 21.13
N GLY A 376 17.07 23.14 22.02
CA GLY A 376 17.81 24.26 22.60
C GLY A 376 18.14 25.39 21.61
N GLY A 377 17.51 25.44 20.43
CA GLY A 377 17.73 26.44 19.40
C GLY A 377 18.73 26.07 18.32
N SER A 378 19.17 24.80 18.27
CA SER A 378 20.14 24.33 17.26
C SER A 378 19.83 22.90 16.83
N VAL A 379 19.97 22.62 15.53
CA VAL A 379 19.87 21.26 14.96
C VAL A 379 21.08 20.97 14.08
N THR A 380 21.51 19.71 14.04
CA THR A 380 22.56 19.23 13.13
C THR A 380 21.93 18.74 11.84
N LEU A 381 22.07 19.52 10.76
CA LEU A 381 21.51 19.18 9.46
C LEU A 381 22.39 18.17 8.72
N VAL A 382 21.77 17.08 8.26
CA VAL A 382 22.29 16.15 7.27
C VAL A 382 21.32 16.19 6.08
N ARG A 383 21.72 15.71 4.90
CA ARG A 383 20.88 15.77 3.70
C ARG A 383 20.94 14.46 2.94
N TYR A 384 19.91 13.64 3.06
CA TYR A 384 19.76 12.40 2.30
C TYR A 384 18.66 12.52 1.23
N PRO A 385 18.77 11.75 0.13
CA PRO A 385 17.80 11.79 -0.96
C PRO A 385 16.54 10.95 -0.68
N THR A 386 15.81 11.27 0.40
CA THR A 386 14.58 10.56 0.82
C THR A 386 13.36 11.49 0.94
N PHE A 387 12.29 11.02 1.57
CA PHE A 387 10.95 11.61 1.76
C PHE A 387 9.99 11.46 0.59
N GLU A 388 10.43 10.92 -0.54
CA GLU A 388 9.62 10.90 -1.75
C GLU A 388 8.55 9.79 -1.69
N VAL A 389 8.82 8.68 -1.00
CA VAL A 389 7.80 7.65 -0.70
C VAL A 389 6.67 8.22 0.15
N GLY A 390 7.00 8.85 1.29
CA GLY A 390 6.02 9.49 2.16
C GLY A 390 5.27 10.64 1.47
N TYR A 391 5.97 11.47 0.69
CA TYR A 391 5.32 12.51 -0.11
C TYR A 391 4.35 11.94 -1.13
N ASN A 392 4.74 10.88 -1.84
CA ASN A 392 3.90 10.23 -2.84
C ASN A 392 2.58 9.73 -2.23
N GLU A 393 2.64 9.08 -1.07
CA GLU A 393 1.44 8.70 -0.33
C GLU A 393 0.58 9.92 0.01
N TYR A 394 1.11 10.82 0.84
CA TYR A 394 0.28 11.83 1.47
C TYR A 394 -0.23 12.86 0.50
N HIS A 395 0.57 13.23 -0.50
CA HIS A 395 0.18 14.18 -1.52
C HIS A 395 -0.60 13.52 -2.66
N ASN A 396 -0.01 12.51 -3.33
CA ASN A 396 -0.60 11.99 -4.57
C ASN A 396 -1.78 11.05 -4.32
N ARG A 397 -1.75 10.21 -3.26
CA ARG A 397 -2.84 9.27 -2.94
C ARG A 397 -3.85 9.88 -1.98
N LEU A 398 -3.40 10.51 -0.89
CA LEU A 398 -4.28 11.04 0.17
C LEU A 398 -4.62 12.53 0.06
N GLN A 399 -4.18 13.22 -1.01
CA GLN A 399 -4.59 14.60 -1.33
C GLN A 399 -4.29 15.64 -0.23
N ASN A 400 -3.25 15.41 0.57
CA ASN A 400 -2.71 16.41 1.50
C ASN A 400 -1.73 17.34 0.77
N SER A 401 -1.41 18.47 1.40
CA SER A 401 -0.44 19.42 0.87
C SER A 401 0.70 19.64 1.87
N PRO A 402 1.81 18.87 1.75
CA PRO A 402 3.05 19.11 2.49
C PRO A 402 4.04 19.96 1.65
N PRO A 403 3.93 21.31 1.65
CA PRO A 403 4.67 22.19 0.74
C PRO A 403 6.17 22.28 1.02
N ASN A 404 6.60 22.19 2.29
CA ASN A 404 8.03 22.18 2.60
C ASN A 404 8.67 20.90 2.06
N THR A 405 7.95 19.79 2.16
CA THR A 405 8.39 18.49 1.65
C THR A 405 8.52 18.50 0.14
N LEU A 406 7.54 19.05 -0.58
CA LEU A 406 7.65 19.24 -2.03
C LEU A 406 8.88 20.10 -2.39
N SER A 407 9.04 21.22 -1.71
CA SER A 407 10.15 22.15 -1.97
C SER A 407 11.50 21.50 -1.73
N TRP A 408 11.64 20.73 -0.64
CA TRP A 408 12.82 19.96 -0.33
C TRP A 408 13.14 18.92 -1.42
N ILE A 409 12.15 18.12 -1.82
CA ILE A 409 12.30 17.10 -2.86
C ILE A 409 12.77 17.74 -4.17
N GLN A 410 12.15 18.85 -4.60
CA GLN A 410 12.51 19.53 -5.84
C GLN A 410 13.93 20.12 -5.79
N GLN A 411 14.29 20.77 -4.68
CA GLN A 411 15.55 21.50 -4.56
C GLN A 411 16.76 20.64 -4.20
N ASN A 412 16.56 19.51 -3.52
CA ASN A 412 17.66 18.71 -2.95
C ASN A 412 17.63 17.25 -3.40
N VAL A 413 16.48 16.58 -3.43
CA VAL A 413 16.42 15.16 -3.83
C VAL A 413 16.57 15.03 -5.34
N ARG A 414 15.67 15.66 -6.10
CA ARG A 414 15.63 15.59 -7.57
C ARG A 414 16.76 16.37 -8.24
N ALA A 415 17.34 17.35 -7.55
CA ALA A 415 18.45 18.15 -8.05
C ALA A 415 19.83 17.45 -7.94
N GLN A 416 19.98 16.41 -7.11
CA GLN A 416 21.25 15.68 -6.97
C GLN A 416 21.67 15.02 -8.29
N SER A 417 22.96 15.06 -8.61
CA SER A 417 23.51 14.53 -9.87
C SER A 417 23.41 13.00 -9.95
N VAL A 418 23.78 12.29 -8.88
CA VAL A 418 23.60 10.85 -8.73
C VAL A 418 23.37 10.58 -7.23
N PRO A 419 22.29 9.89 -6.83
CA PRO A 419 22.09 9.47 -5.44
C PRO A 419 23.24 8.55 -4.99
N VAL A 420 23.78 8.83 -3.81
CA VAL A 420 24.73 7.97 -3.10
C VAL A 420 23.94 7.11 -2.11
N ASP A 421 24.36 5.86 -1.89
CA ASP A 421 23.76 5.02 -0.84
C ASP A 421 24.13 5.53 0.55
N TRP A 422 23.13 5.62 1.42
CA TRP A 422 23.23 6.02 2.81
C TRP A 422 22.47 5.02 3.70
N HIS A 423 22.72 3.72 3.51
CA HIS A 423 22.08 2.58 4.20
C HIS A 423 20.62 2.30 3.83
N MET A 424 19.88 3.33 3.41
CA MET A 424 18.50 3.25 2.95
C MET A 424 18.37 2.86 1.47
N MET A 425 17.14 2.84 0.99
CA MET A 425 16.82 2.68 -0.43
C MET A 425 17.34 3.82 -1.33
N VAL A 426 17.89 3.44 -2.49
CA VAL A 426 18.37 4.37 -3.53
C VAL A 426 17.32 4.63 -4.61
N PHE A 427 17.36 5.82 -5.22
CA PHE A 427 16.49 6.23 -6.33
C PHE A 427 14.98 6.31 -6.02
N GLU A 428 14.58 6.85 -4.86
CA GLU A 428 13.14 7.06 -4.56
C GLU A 428 12.41 7.89 -5.64
N THR A 429 13.06 8.86 -6.30
CA THR A 429 12.44 9.59 -7.43
C THR A 429 12.07 8.67 -8.60
N LEU A 430 12.88 7.64 -8.87
CA LEU A 430 12.61 6.69 -9.94
C LEU A 430 11.38 5.83 -9.61
N THR A 431 11.20 5.46 -8.35
CA THR A 431 10.12 4.56 -7.92
C THR A 431 8.84 5.29 -7.50
N HIS A 432 8.95 6.44 -6.85
CA HIS A 432 7.86 7.17 -6.19
C HIS A 432 7.78 8.66 -6.59
N GLY A 433 8.63 9.14 -7.51
CA GLY A 433 8.58 10.53 -7.96
C GLY A 433 7.34 10.90 -8.78
N ALA A 434 6.60 9.89 -9.23
CA ALA A 434 5.26 9.97 -9.80
C ALA A 434 4.44 8.77 -9.26
N ASN A 435 3.12 8.78 -9.40
CA ASN A 435 2.26 7.68 -8.95
C ASN A 435 1.55 7.02 -10.13
N ALA A 436 1.46 5.69 -10.13
CA ALA A 436 0.64 4.91 -11.07
C ALA A 436 -0.86 5.21 -10.92
N SER A 437 -1.29 5.65 -9.74
CA SER A 437 -2.60 6.23 -9.46
C SER A 437 -2.68 7.73 -9.81
N GLY A 438 -1.62 8.29 -10.41
CA GLY A 438 -1.42 9.71 -10.61
C GLY A 438 -2.45 10.32 -11.55
N CYS A 439 -2.94 11.47 -11.15
CA CYS A 439 -3.88 12.23 -11.96
C CYS A 439 -3.19 12.88 -13.16
N VAL A 440 -3.84 12.88 -14.31
CA VAL A 440 -3.45 13.61 -15.50
C VAL A 440 -4.35 14.83 -15.68
N THR A 441 -3.78 15.98 -15.99
CA THR A 441 -4.56 17.19 -16.31
C THR A 441 -4.49 17.48 -17.80
N THR A 442 -5.65 17.61 -18.45
CA THR A 442 -5.76 18.15 -19.82
C THR A 442 -6.34 19.54 -19.75
N SER A 443 -5.91 20.45 -20.61
CA SER A 443 -6.35 21.85 -20.66
C SER A 443 -6.72 22.25 -22.08
N ALA A 444 -7.47 23.33 -22.24
CA ALA A 444 -7.95 23.87 -23.53
C ALA A 444 -6.89 23.91 -24.65
N ASP A 445 -5.60 24.06 -24.32
CA ASP A 445 -4.50 24.16 -25.29
C ASP A 445 -3.55 22.94 -25.28
N SER A 446 -3.88 21.86 -24.56
CA SER A 446 -3.06 20.66 -24.50
C SER A 446 -3.31 19.75 -25.69
N THR A 447 -2.26 19.11 -26.21
CA THR A 447 -2.41 17.95 -27.09
C THR A 447 -3.10 16.81 -26.35
N TRP A 448 -3.82 15.95 -27.07
CA TRP A 448 -4.38 14.69 -26.56
C TRP A 448 -3.44 14.01 -25.57
N HIS A 449 -3.94 13.75 -24.37
CA HIS A 449 -3.29 12.80 -23.48
C HIS A 449 -3.68 11.39 -23.90
N THR A 450 -2.72 10.47 -23.90
CA THR A 450 -2.98 9.05 -24.15
C THR A 450 -2.10 8.19 -23.27
N ALA A 451 -2.65 7.08 -22.77
CA ALA A 451 -1.90 6.08 -22.04
C ALA A 451 -2.40 4.67 -22.39
N ALA A 452 -1.48 3.71 -22.38
CA ALA A 452 -1.79 2.32 -22.70
C ALA A 452 -2.52 1.63 -21.54
N ILE A 453 -3.34 0.65 -21.88
CA ILE A 453 -3.93 -0.33 -20.94
C ILE A 453 -3.68 -1.75 -21.47
N SER A 454 -4.01 -2.75 -20.68
CA SER A 454 -4.12 -4.13 -21.18
C SER A 454 -5.04 -4.18 -22.42
N SER A 455 -4.65 -4.97 -23.41
CA SER A 455 -5.44 -5.09 -24.64
C SER A 455 -6.66 -5.97 -24.38
N GLU A 456 -7.81 -5.35 -24.24
CA GLU A 456 -9.08 -6.02 -23.97
C GLU A 456 -9.87 -6.28 -25.26
N ALA A 457 -10.20 -7.54 -25.52
CA ALA A 457 -11.00 -7.97 -26.67
C ALA A 457 -12.38 -8.54 -26.28
N GLY A 458 -12.62 -8.72 -24.98
CA GLY A 458 -13.84 -9.29 -24.43
C GLY A 458 -14.79 -8.23 -23.85
N THR A 459 -15.48 -8.63 -22.78
CA THR A 459 -16.22 -7.70 -21.92
C THR A 459 -15.36 -7.33 -20.73
N PHE A 460 -15.27 -6.03 -20.42
CA PHE A 460 -14.46 -5.52 -19.31
C PHE A 460 -15.07 -4.23 -18.78
N THR A 461 -14.60 -3.78 -17.61
CA THR A 461 -14.99 -2.51 -17.00
C THR A 461 -13.82 -1.54 -17.06
N ALA A 462 -14.07 -0.31 -17.50
CA ALA A 462 -13.14 0.80 -17.32
C ALA A 462 -13.70 1.78 -16.29
N GLN A 463 -12.89 2.22 -15.34
CA GLN A 463 -13.31 3.21 -14.34
C GLN A 463 -12.20 4.24 -14.11
N PHE A 464 -12.61 5.45 -13.78
CA PHE A 464 -11.72 6.58 -13.58
C PHE A 464 -12.48 7.72 -12.87
N ASP A 465 -11.74 8.58 -12.20
CA ASP A 465 -12.29 9.77 -11.56
C ASP A 465 -11.96 11.01 -12.38
N VAL A 466 -12.91 11.93 -12.55
CA VAL A 466 -12.67 13.20 -13.24
C VAL A 466 -13.15 14.38 -12.42
N THR A 467 -12.32 15.42 -12.33
CA THR A 467 -12.67 16.72 -11.74
C THR A 467 -12.53 17.81 -12.79
N PRO A 468 -13.64 18.39 -13.32
CA PRO A 468 -13.59 19.55 -14.21
C PRO A 468 -13.32 20.83 -13.41
N SER A 469 -12.46 21.72 -13.92
CA SER A 469 -12.13 23.00 -13.26
C SER A 469 -13.19 24.09 -13.45
N VAL A 470 -14.05 23.97 -14.47
CA VAL A 470 -15.11 24.92 -14.82
C VAL A 470 -16.37 24.17 -15.27
N SER A 471 -17.52 24.84 -15.22
CA SER A 471 -18.77 24.37 -15.83
C SER A 471 -19.50 25.57 -16.45
N PRO A 472 -19.83 25.55 -17.75
CA PRO A 472 -19.58 24.46 -18.68
C PRO A 472 -18.09 24.34 -19.11
N LEU A 473 -17.74 23.18 -19.65
CA LEU A 473 -16.45 22.74 -20.20
C LEU A 473 -16.74 21.94 -21.49
N ASN A 474 -15.72 21.68 -22.30
CA ASN A 474 -15.83 20.77 -23.44
C ASN A 474 -14.67 19.77 -23.39
N ALA A 475 -14.84 18.69 -22.64
CA ALA A 475 -13.74 17.77 -22.36
C ALA A 475 -14.21 16.31 -22.37
N VAL A 476 -13.34 15.42 -22.87
CA VAL A 476 -13.67 14.03 -23.18
C VAL A 476 -12.64 13.04 -22.64
N VAL A 477 -13.12 11.89 -22.16
CA VAL A 477 -12.28 10.73 -21.82
C VAL A 477 -12.80 9.52 -22.57
N GLY A 478 -11.93 8.75 -23.22
CA GLY A 478 -12.35 7.65 -24.08
C GLY A 478 -11.33 6.52 -24.21
N LEU A 479 -11.78 5.37 -24.70
CA LEU A 479 -10.92 4.21 -24.99
C LEU A 479 -10.78 3.97 -26.49
N SER A 480 -9.62 3.48 -26.90
CA SER A 480 -9.25 3.25 -28.30
C SER A 480 -8.42 1.98 -28.51
N GLN A 481 -8.35 1.54 -29.76
CA GLN A 481 -7.34 0.57 -30.19
C GLN A 481 -6.02 1.32 -30.46
N GLY A 482 -5.02 1.09 -29.60
CA GLY A 482 -3.77 1.83 -29.61
C GLY A 482 -3.91 3.32 -29.31
N THR A 483 -2.78 4.02 -29.32
CA THR A 483 -2.69 5.47 -29.13
C THR A 483 -3.39 6.22 -30.27
N GLN A 484 -4.25 7.19 -29.93
CA GLN A 484 -5.00 8.01 -30.89
C GLN A 484 -4.89 9.49 -30.54
N SER A 485 -4.82 10.36 -31.56
CA SER A 485 -4.73 11.81 -31.42
C SER A 485 -5.89 12.57 -32.07
N ALA A 486 -6.97 11.85 -32.39
CA ALA A 486 -8.18 12.40 -32.99
C ALA A 486 -9.41 11.72 -32.42
N TYR A 487 -10.49 12.49 -32.24
CA TYR A 487 -11.76 11.99 -31.71
C TYR A 487 -12.26 10.72 -32.44
N THR A 488 -12.04 10.63 -33.76
CA THR A 488 -12.46 9.50 -34.61
C THR A 488 -11.78 8.17 -34.28
N GLY A 489 -10.65 8.21 -33.57
CA GLY A 489 -9.91 7.01 -33.13
C GLY A 489 -10.44 6.39 -31.83
N PHE A 490 -11.32 7.09 -31.11
CA PHE A 490 -11.85 6.60 -29.82
C PHE A 490 -13.20 5.91 -30.03
N ALA A 491 -13.30 4.67 -29.54
CA ALA A 491 -14.49 3.83 -29.65
C ALA A 491 -15.57 4.25 -28.66
N THR A 492 -15.17 4.52 -27.42
CA THR A 492 -16.02 5.05 -26.35
C THR A 492 -15.58 6.48 -26.03
N MET A 493 -16.52 7.35 -25.65
CA MET A 493 -16.18 8.66 -25.08
C MET A 493 -17.27 9.13 -24.13
N VAL A 494 -16.89 9.50 -22.91
CA VAL A 494 -17.73 10.33 -22.03
C VAL A 494 -17.31 11.78 -22.18
N ARG A 495 -18.24 12.72 -21.96
CA ARG A 495 -17.99 14.14 -22.17
C ARG A 495 -18.67 15.00 -21.10
N PHE A 496 -17.88 15.93 -20.56
CA PHE A 496 -18.39 17.14 -19.92
C PHE A 496 -18.70 18.14 -21.03
N ASN A 497 -19.98 18.35 -21.33
CA ASN A 497 -20.41 19.05 -22.54
C ASN A 497 -20.54 20.57 -22.34
N PRO A 498 -20.49 21.36 -23.44
CA PRO A 498 -20.59 22.83 -23.38
C PRO A 498 -21.92 23.38 -22.85
N THR A 499 -22.94 22.55 -22.62
CA THR A 499 -24.24 22.97 -22.05
C THR A 499 -24.31 22.78 -20.55
N GLY A 500 -23.27 22.19 -19.93
CA GLY A 500 -23.18 21.98 -18.47
C GLY A 500 -23.68 20.60 -18.02
N ASP A 501 -23.87 19.65 -18.94
CA ASP A 501 -24.31 18.29 -18.65
C ASP A 501 -23.26 17.23 -19.04
N ILE A 502 -23.39 16.03 -18.47
CA ILE A 502 -22.60 14.87 -18.84
C ILE A 502 -23.33 14.07 -19.92
N ASP A 503 -22.65 13.80 -21.04
CA ASP A 503 -23.15 12.93 -22.11
C ASP A 503 -22.06 11.95 -22.60
N ALA A 504 -22.40 11.05 -23.50
CA ALA A 504 -21.47 10.07 -24.05
C ALA A 504 -21.69 9.83 -25.55
N ARG A 505 -20.66 9.31 -26.24
CA ARG A 505 -20.72 9.01 -27.68
C ARG A 505 -21.57 7.78 -27.93
N ASN A 506 -22.63 7.91 -28.73
CA ASN A 506 -23.47 6.81 -29.19
C ASN A 506 -23.46 6.77 -30.72
N GLY A 507 -22.63 5.90 -31.30
CA GLY A 507 -22.45 5.82 -32.75
C GLY A 507 -21.97 7.16 -33.34
N GLY A 508 -22.84 7.80 -34.13
CA GLY A 508 -22.55 9.05 -34.84
C GLY A 508 -22.76 10.33 -34.02
N THR A 509 -23.41 10.22 -32.86
CA THR A 509 -23.90 11.38 -32.08
C THR A 509 -23.45 11.31 -30.62
N TYR A 510 -23.50 12.43 -29.90
CA TYR A 510 -23.47 12.42 -28.43
C TYR A 510 -24.92 12.32 -27.91
N ALA A 511 -25.14 11.53 -26.87
CA ALA A 511 -26.46 11.27 -26.27
C ALA A 511 -26.34 11.05 -24.77
N ALA A 512 -27.45 11.14 -24.05
CA ALA A 512 -27.59 10.74 -22.66
C ALA A 512 -29.02 10.25 -22.41
N ASP A 513 -29.18 9.19 -21.61
CA ASP A 513 -30.49 8.67 -21.18
C ASP A 513 -31.11 9.53 -20.06
N SER A 514 -30.32 10.41 -19.45
CA SER A 514 -30.73 11.30 -18.36
C SER A 514 -29.94 12.60 -18.39
N THR A 515 -30.56 13.70 -17.97
CA THR A 515 -29.88 14.99 -17.80
C THR A 515 -29.10 14.99 -16.49
N ILE A 516 -27.77 15.03 -16.58
CA ILE A 516 -26.87 14.98 -15.43
C ILE A 516 -26.01 16.25 -15.43
N PRO A 517 -26.41 17.30 -14.69
CA PRO A 517 -25.62 18.52 -14.62
C PRO A 517 -24.32 18.29 -13.83
N TYR A 518 -23.25 18.97 -14.24
CA TYR A 518 -21.98 18.97 -13.50
C TYR A 518 -21.57 20.36 -13.05
N SER A 519 -20.84 20.40 -11.94
CA SER A 519 -20.25 21.60 -11.35
C SER A 519 -18.73 21.53 -11.36
N ALA A 520 -18.09 22.70 -11.48
CA ALA A 520 -16.66 22.88 -11.33
C ALA A 520 -16.17 22.40 -9.95
N GLY A 521 -14.99 21.77 -9.91
CA GLY A 521 -14.35 21.31 -8.68
C GLY A 521 -15.00 20.09 -8.01
N VAL A 522 -16.09 19.56 -8.57
CA VAL A 522 -16.72 18.33 -8.09
C VAL A 522 -16.06 17.13 -8.76
N ASN A 523 -15.77 16.10 -7.96
CA ASN A 523 -15.25 14.84 -8.47
C ASN A 523 -16.38 13.93 -8.94
N TYR A 524 -16.18 13.27 -10.09
CA TYR A 524 -17.11 12.33 -10.70
C TYR A 524 -16.40 11.01 -10.95
N HIS A 525 -16.89 9.95 -10.31
CA HIS A 525 -16.43 8.59 -10.57
C HIS A 525 -17.19 8.02 -11.77
N PHE A 526 -16.51 7.69 -12.85
CA PHE A 526 -17.08 7.05 -14.03
C PHE A 526 -16.82 5.55 -14.00
N ARG A 527 -17.83 4.79 -14.40
CA ARG A 527 -17.74 3.35 -14.64
C ARG A 527 -18.36 3.01 -15.99
N LEU A 528 -17.58 2.39 -16.86
CA LEU A 528 -17.98 1.99 -18.21
C LEU A 528 -17.98 0.48 -18.29
N ALA A 529 -19.15 -0.13 -18.50
CA ALA A 529 -19.27 -1.55 -18.81
C ALA A 529 -19.16 -1.73 -20.32
N ILE A 530 -18.06 -2.29 -20.80
CA ILE A 530 -17.69 -2.32 -22.22
C ILE A 530 -17.82 -3.76 -22.76
N ASN A 531 -18.40 -3.89 -23.95
CA ASN A 531 -18.51 -5.13 -24.69
C ASN A 531 -17.93 -4.94 -26.09
N VAL A 532 -16.65 -5.31 -26.26
CA VAL A 532 -15.94 -5.16 -27.53
C VAL A 532 -16.57 -6.02 -28.64
N PRO A 533 -16.91 -7.32 -28.42
CA PRO A 533 -17.54 -8.13 -29.46
C PRO A 533 -18.89 -7.59 -29.96
N ALA A 534 -19.65 -6.93 -29.09
CA ALA A 534 -20.93 -6.32 -29.46
C ALA A 534 -20.82 -4.84 -29.86
N HIS A 535 -19.62 -4.26 -29.84
CA HIS A 535 -19.36 -2.83 -30.09
C HIS A 535 -20.31 -1.91 -29.32
N THR A 536 -20.50 -2.20 -28.03
CA THR A 536 -21.40 -1.44 -27.15
C THR A 536 -20.76 -1.17 -25.80
N TYR A 537 -21.25 -0.13 -25.12
CA TYR A 537 -20.88 0.18 -23.75
C TYR A 537 -22.01 0.87 -23.01
N SER A 538 -22.08 0.65 -21.70
CA SER A 538 -22.94 1.40 -20.79
C SER A 538 -22.10 2.28 -19.90
N VAL A 539 -22.57 3.50 -19.63
CA VAL A 539 -21.84 4.54 -18.89
C VAL A 539 -22.62 4.90 -17.64
N PHE A 540 -21.93 4.85 -16.51
CA PHE A 540 -22.44 5.26 -15.21
C PHE A 540 -21.53 6.33 -14.62
N VAL A 541 -22.10 7.25 -13.85
CA VAL A 541 -21.37 8.31 -13.15
C VAL A 541 -21.87 8.48 -11.73
N THR A 542 -20.96 8.60 -10.77
CA THR A 542 -21.25 8.88 -9.37
C THR A 542 -20.63 10.21 -8.98
N PRO A 543 -21.40 11.30 -8.94
CA PRO A 543 -20.93 12.57 -8.39
C PRO A 543 -20.64 12.46 -6.89
N SER A 544 -19.62 13.15 -6.40
CA SER A 544 -19.30 13.17 -4.97
C SER A 544 -20.52 13.51 -4.10
N GLY A 545 -20.78 12.66 -3.08
CA GLY A 545 -21.91 12.81 -2.17
C GLY A 545 -23.28 12.41 -2.74
N ARG A 546 -23.33 11.78 -3.93
CA ARG A 546 -24.57 11.28 -4.57
C ARG A 546 -24.47 9.79 -4.89
N GLY A 547 -25.62 9.18 -5.21
CA GLY A 547 -25.68 7.82 -5.74
C GLY A 547 -25.28 7.75 -7.22
N GLU A 548 -24.97 6.54 -7.70
CA GLU A 548 -24.64 6.29 -9.10
C GLU A 548 -25.84 6.60 -10.02
N LEU A 549 -25.55 7.28 -11.13
CA LEU A 549 -26.50 7.69 -12.16
C LEU A 549 -26.12 7.07 -13.50
N THR A 550 -27.11 6.67 -14.29
CA THR A 550 -26.89 6.16 -15.65
C THR A 550 -26.78 7.32 -16.62
N VAL A 551 -25.64 7.43 -17.32
CA VAL A 551 -25.45 8.36 -18.43
C VAL A 551 -26.06 7.77 -19.70
N GLY A 552 -25.85 6.48 -19.96
CA GLY A 552 -26.39 5.79 -21.13
C GLY A 552 -26.24 4.27 -21.06
N THR A 553 -27.22 3.53 -21.57
CA THR A 553 -27.21 2.05 -21.59
C THR A 553 -27.02 1.51 -23.01
N ASN A 554 -26.08 0.59 -23.20
CA ASN A 554 -25.79 -0.07 -24.47
C ASN A 554 -25.60 0.90 -25.65
N PHE A 555 -24.92 2.02 -25.41
CA PHE A 555 -24.54 2.93 -26.48
C PHE A 555 -23.60 2.21 -27.44
N ALA A 556 -23.81 2.45 -28.74
CA ALA A 556 -22.94 1.90 -29.77
C ALA A 556 -21.57 2.59 -29.71
N PHE A 557 -20.52 1.83 -29.96
CA PHE A 557 -19.20 2.40 -30.25
C PHE A 557 -19.33 3.42 -31.37
N ARG A 558 -18.42 4.39 -31.35
CA ARG A 558 -18.30 5.41 -32.38
C ARG A 558 -18.35 4.76 -33.77
N THR A 559 -19.08 5.37 -34.71
CA THR A 559 -19.31 4.81 -36.05
C THR A 559 -18.01 4.45 -36.77
N GLU A 560 -16.98 5.28 -36.62
CA GLU A 560 -15.65 5.10 -37.18
C GLU A 560 -14.86 3.94 -36.55
N GLN A 561 -15.30 3.44 -35.40
CA GLN A 561 -14.68 2.38 -34.60
C GLN A 561 -15.60 1.14 -34.48
N ASN A 562 -16.55 0.96 -35.41
CA ASN A 562 -17.49 -0.17 -35.41
C ASN A 562 -16.88 -1.52 -35.83
N ALA A 563 -15.58 -1.56 -36.10
CA ALA A 563 -14.85 -2.75 -36.52
C ALA A 563 -13.61 -3.04 -35.65
N VAL A 564 -13.41 -2.27 -34.56
CA VAL A 564 -12.28 -2.52 -33.64
C VAL A 564 -12.42 -3.89 -33.01
N THR A 565 -11.29 -4.58 -32.87
CA THR A 565 -11.25 -5.95 -32.31
C THR A 565 -10.71 -5.99 -30.89
N SER A 566 -10.07 -4.91 -30.43
CA SER A 566 -9.65 -4.73 -29.06
C SER A 566 -9.53 -3.24 -28.70
N LEU A 567 -9.55 -2.93 -27.41
CA LEU A 567 -9.21 -1.63 -26.86
C LEU A 567 -7.96 -1.79 -25.99
N SER A 568 -6.96 -0.95 -26.22
CA SER A 568 -5.63 -1.11 -25.61
C SER A 568 -5.02 0.22 -25.15
N SER A 569 -5.80 1.30 -25.21
CA SER A 569 -5.38 2.61 -24.72
C SER A 569 -6.59 3.42 -24.27
N TRP A 570 -6.34 4.38 -23.38
CA TRP A 570 -7.26 5.47 -23.08
C TRP A 570 -6.66 6.80 -23.48
N GLY A 571 -7.51 7.80 -23.65
CA GLY A 571 -7.10 9.15 -23.94
C GLY A 571 -8.08 10.18 -23.44
N ALA A 572 -7.58 11.40 -23.33
CA ALA A 572 -8.31 12.54 -22.79
C ALA A 572 -7.94 13.81 -23.54
N ASP A 573 -8.93 14.68 -23.73
CA ASP A 573 -8.77 15.98 -24.39
C ASP A 573 -9.71 17.01 -23.78
N THR A 574 -9.20 18.22 -23.57
CA THR A 574 -10.03 19.39 -23.25
C THR A 574 -9.99 20.33 -24.44
N ASN A 575 -11.11 20.46 -25.13
CA ASN A 575 -11.22 21.22 -26.35
C ASN A 575 -11.05 22.72 -26.09
N SER A 576 -10.31 23.41 -26.97
CA SER A 576 -9.99 24.84 -26.85
C SER A 576 -11.18 25.81 -26.91
N SER A 577 -12.38 25.32 -27.22
CA SER A 577 -13.61 26.15 -27.26
C SER A 577 -14.00 26.78 -25.92
N ILE A 578 -13.54 26.21 -24.79
CA ILE A 578 -13.79 26.75 -23.45
C ILE A 578 -12.50 26.71 -22.65
N THR A 579 -12.07 27.85 -22.11
CA THR A 579 -10.91 27.92 -21.22
C THR A 579 -11.21 27.16 -19.93
N GLY A 580 -10.44 26.10 -19.70
CA GLY A 580 -10.55 25.24 -18.55
C GLY A 580 -9.65 24.03 -18.68
N SER A 581 -9.71 23.18 -17.67
CA SER A 581 -9.02 21.90 -17.58
C SER A 581 -9.91 20.84 -16.94
N MET A 582 -9.56 19.57 -17.16
CA MET A 582 -10.03 18.47 -16.34
C MET A 582 -8.85 17.65 -15.83
N GLN A 583 -8.98 17.18 -14.60
CA GLN A 583 -8.04 16.26 -13.97
C GLN A 583 -8.66 14.86 -13.94
N ILE A 584 -7.97 13.87 -14.50
CA ILE A 584 -8.37 12.47 -14.60
C ILE A 584 -7.46 11.65 -13.68
N CYS A 585 -8.02 10.96 -12.70
CA CYS A 585 -7.29 10.13 -11.75
C CYS A 585 -7.76 8.68 -11.81
N HIS A 586 -6.98 7.77 -11.23
CA HIS A 586 -7.41 6.39 -10.95
C HIS A 586 -7.96 5.64 -12.17
N PHE A 587 -7.42 5.88 -13.36
CA PHE A 587 -7.86 5.16 -14.55
C PHE A 587 -7.45 3.68 -14.45
N ASN A 588 -8.42 2.79 -14.46
CA ASN A 588 -8.21 1.36 -14.59
C ASN A 588 -9.08 0.78 -15.74
N ALA A 589 -8.69 -0.40 -16.21
CA ALA A 589 -9.48 -1.24 -17.09
C ALA A 589 -9.23 -2.71 -16.72
N GLU A 590 -10.28 -3.46 -16.40
CA GLU A 590 -10.20 -4.85 -15.91
C GLU A 590 -11.40 -5.72 -16.33
#